data_AF-A0AAE5A7S0-F1
#
_entry.id   AF-A0AAE5A7S0-F1
#
_cell.length_a   1.000
_cell.length_b   1.000
_cell.length_c   1.000
_cell.angle_alpha   90.00
_cell.angle_beta   90.00
_cell.angle_gamma   90.00
#
_symmetry.space_group_name_H-M   'P 1'
#
loop_
_entity.id
_entity.type
_entity.pdbx_description
1 polymer ?
#
loop_
_entity_poly.entity_id
_entity_poly.type
_entity_poly.pdbx_seq_one_letter_code
_entity_poly.pdbx_strand_id
1 'polypeptide(L)'
;MNTIPDIIDALSVSDSDVERRLRTRLTAAAADAGLLDVAYRTVDSPVGSLLLAATDRGLVRVAFAGEGHDAVLQRLAERISPRILRAPARLDAVARELEEYFRGQRTSFDVPLDFRLAKGFRREVLTHLPEIH
;
A
#
# COMPACT_ATOMS: atom_id res chain seq x y z
N MET A 1 -13.67 -5.18 39.23
CA MET A 1 -13.36 -6.41 38.46
C MET A 1 -14.23 -6.36 37.22
N ASN A 2 -13.78 -5.63 36.19
CA ASN A 2 -14.58 -5.28 35.02
C ASN A 2 -14.30 -6.31 33.91
N THR A 3 -15.28 -7.14 33.60
CA THR A 3 -15.12 -8.25 32.68
C THR A 3 -15.09 -7.71 31.25
N ILE A 4 -13.99 -7.96 30.55
CA ILE A 4 -13.71 -7.62 29.14
C ILE A 4 -14.72 -8.16 28.08
N PRO A 5 -15.63 -9.14 28.32
CA PRO A 5 -16.56 -9.66 27.31
C PRO A 5 -17.60 -8.66 26.77
N ASP A 6 -18.05 -7.67 27.57
CA ASP A 6 -19.17 -6.79 27.17
C ASP A 6 -18.84 -5.84 26.00
N ILE A 7 -17.56 -5.57 25.77
CA ILE A 7 -17.12 -4.69 24.68
C ILE A 7 -17.26 -5.38 23.31
N ILE A 8 -17.11 -6.70 23.26
CA ILE A 8 -17.13 -7.47 22.01
C ILE A 8 -18.57 -7.70 21.54
N ASP A 9 -19.51 -7.87 22.47
CA ASP A 9 -20.90 -8.24 22.16
C ASP A 9 -21.74 -7.04 21.65
N ALA A 10 -21.41 -5.83 22.10
CA ALA A 10 -22.08 -4.58 21.72
C ALA A 10 -21.74 -4.06 20.31
N LEU A 11 -20.78 -4.67 19.61
CA LEU A 11 -20.32 -4.24 18.28
C LEU A 11 -21.16 -4.83 17.12
N SER A 12 -22.09 -5.74 17.41
CA SER A 12 -22.73 -6.59 16.41
C SER A 12 -23.80 -5.94 15.50
N VAL A 13 -24.11 -4.64 15.63
CA VAL A 13 -25.13 -3.97 14.76
C VAL A 13 -24.66 -2.64 14.12
N SER A 14 -23.39 -2.26 14.20
CA SER A 14 -22.83 -1.14 13.40
C SER A 14 -21.36 -1.34 13.01
N ASP A 15 -20.99 -2.61 12.87
CA ASP A 15 -19.62 -3.10 12.91
C ASP A 15 -18.72 -2.49 11.82
N SER A 16 -19.24 -2.26 10.61
CA SER A 16 -18.40 -1.81 9.48
C SER A 16 -17.92 -0.36 9.56
N ASP A 17 -18.73 0.57 10.08
CA ASP A 17 -18.35 1.98 10.18
C ASP A 17 -17.44 2.20 11.40
N VAL A 18 -17.70 1.48 12.49
CA VAL A 18 -16.84 1.47 13.68
C VAL A 18 -15.49 0.83 13.35
N GLU A 19 -15.48 -0.33 12.69
CA GLU A 19 -14.25 -1.00 12.23
C GLU A 19 -13.48 -0.13 11.25
N ARG A 20 -14.16 0.51 10.28
CA ARG A 20 -13.52 1.44 9.33
C ARG A 20 -12.91 2.63 10.06
N ARG A 21 -13.63 3.24 11.01
CA ARG A 21 -13.15 4.40 11.78
C ARG A 21 -12.01 4.02 12.72
N LEU A 22 -12.09 2.87 13.37
CA LEU A 22 -11.02 2.31 14.20
C LEU A 22 -9.79 2.03 13.36
N ARG A 23 -9.94 1.35 12.22
CA ARG A 23 -8.85 1.07 11.28
C ARG A 23 -8.22 2.36 10.77
N THR A 24 -8.99 3.37 10.39
CA THR A 24 -8.46 4.69 10.02
C THR A 24 -7.66 5.32 11.15
N ARG A 25 -8.17 5.33 12.39
CA ARG A 25 -7.47 5.89 13.55
C ARG A 25 -6.21 5.12 13.90
N LEU A 26 -6.25 3.79 13.90
CA LEU A 26 -5.09 2.93 14.15
C LEU A 26 -4.02 3.14 13.09
N THR A 27 -4.40 3.20 11.82
CA THR A 27 -3.47 3.50 10.72
C THR A 27 -2.82 4.87 10.89
N ALA A 28 -3.60 5.90 11.23
CA ALA A 28 -3.07 7.25 11.46
C ALA A 28 -2.12 7.30 12.66
N ALA A 29 -2.49 6.70 13.79
CA ALA A 29 -1.65 6.64 14.99
C ALA A 29 -0.39 5.80 14.78
N ALA A 30 -0.47 4.70 14.05
CA ALA A 30 0.69 3.88 13.71
C ALA A 30 1.64 4.58 12.73
N ALA A 31 1.11 5.39 11.81
CA ALA A 31 1.93 6.24 10.94
C ALA A 31 2.66 7.32 11.75
N ASP A 32 1.94 8.01 12.65
CA ASP A 32 2.49 9.05 13.52
C ASP A 32 3.57 8.51 14.49
N ALA A 33 3.37 7.28 14.98
CA ALA A 33 4.33 6.60 15.87
C ALA A 33 5.49 5.89 15.15
N GLY A 34 5.60 5.98 13.81
CA GLY A 34 6.65 5.27 13.05
C GLY A 34 6.54 3.74 13.13
N LEU A 35 5.34 3.22 13.43
CA LEU A 35 5.06 1.80 13.59
C LEU A 35 4.66 1.11 12.28
N LEU A 36 4.58 1.86 11.17
CA LEU A 36 4.12 1.36 9.87
C LEU A 36 5.22 1.47 8.82
N ASP A 37 5.81 0.32 8.49
CA ASP A 37 6.93 0.24 7.54
C ASP A 37 6.46 0.13 6.09
N VAL A 38 5.33 -0.54 5.85
CA VAL A 38 4.76 -0.72 4.52
C VAL A 38 3.27 -0.39 4.53
N ALA A 39 2.90 0.61 3.75
CA ALA A 39 1.52 0.96 3.46
C ALA A 39 1.10 0.29 2.14
N TYR A 40 -0.11 -0.26 2.09
CA TYR A 40 -0.65 -0.74 0.82
C TYR A 40 -2.09 -0.29 0.55
N ARG A 41 -2.46 -0.33 -0.72
CA ARG A 41 -3.84 -0.23 -1.22
C ARG A 41 -4.02 -1.04 -2.48
N THR A 42 -5.27 -1.25 -2.85
CA THR A 42 -5.66 -1.81 -4.15
C THR A 42 -6.35 -0.73 -4.96
N VAL A 43 -6.09 -0.68 -6.26
CA VAL A 43 -6.76 0.21 -7.23
C VAL A 43 -7.24 -0.63 -8.41
N ASP A 44 -8.42 -0.31 -8.93
CA ASP A 44 -8.92 -0.93 -10.16
C ASP A 44 -8.38 -0.16 -11.37
N SER A 45 -8.03 -0.89 -12.42
CA SER A 45 -7.46 -0.32 -13.63
C SER A 45 -7.89 -1.11 -14.87
N PRO A 46 -7.71 -0.56 -16.09
CA PRO A 46 -8.00 -1.28 -17.34
C PRO A 46 -7.22 -2.61 -17.50
N VAL A 47 -6.11 -2.78 -16.77
CA VAL A 47 -5.29 -4.00 -16.77
C VAL A 47 -5.59 -4.91 -15.59
N GLY A 48 -6.72 -4.70 -14.92
CA GLY A 48 -7.17 -5.43 -13.74
C GLY A 48 -6.82 -4.72 -12.43
N SER A 49 -7.07 -5.41 -11.32
CA SER A 49 -6.79 -4.89 -9.99
C SER A 49 -5.28 -4.84 -9.73
N LEU A 50 -4.80 -3.71 -9.22
CA LEU A 50 -3.39 -3.47 -8.92
C LEU A 50 -3.21 -3.28 -7.42
N LEU A 51 -2.28 -4.02 -6.82
CA LEU A 51 -1.81 -3.77 -5.46
C LEU A 51 -0.62 -2.83 -5.48
N LEU A 52 -0.79 -1.68 -4.83
CA LEU A 52 0.25 -0.67 -4.64
C LEU A 52 0.78 -0.78 -3.22
N ALA A 53 2.09 -0.89 -3.05
CA ALA A 53 2.74 -0.88 -1.75
C ALA A 53 3.89 0.14 -1.72
N ALA A 54 3.96 0.91 -0.63
CA ALA A 54 4.92 1.98 -0.43
C ALA A 54 5.52 1.93 0.97
N THR A 55 6.75 2.40 1.09
CA THR A 55 7.44 2.62 2.36
C THR A 55 7.45 4.11 2.68
N ASP A 56 8.24 4.51 3.67
CA ASP A 56 8.63 5.90 3.92
C ASP A 56 9.45 6.53 2.77
N ARG A 57 10.19 5.73 2.00
CA ARG A 57 11.05 6.21 0.91
C ARG A 57 10.33 6.38 -0.42
N GLY A 58 9.21 5.69 -0.62
CA GLY A 58 8.48 5.72 -1.87
C GLY A 58 7.77 4.42 -2.23
N LEU A 59 7.23 4.36 -3.44
CA LEU A 59 6.56 3.19 -3.98
C LEU A 59 7.58 2.06 -4.17
N VAL A 60 7.33 0.92 -3.52
CA VAL A 60 8.25 -0.23 -3.51
C VAL A 60 7.74 -1.38 -4.38
N ARG A 61 6.43 -1.45 -4.63
CA ARG A 61 5.83 -2.53 -5.44
C ARG A 61 4.50 -2.10 -6.08
N VAL A 62 4.30 -2.48 -7.34
CA VAL A 62 3.02 -2.52 -8.05
C VAL A 62 2.80 -3.95 -8.55
N ALA A 63 1.82 -4.67 -8.02
CA ALA A 63 1.55 -6.04 -8.40
C ALA A 63 0.20 -6.19 -9.11
N PHE A 64 0.17 -7.02 -10.15
CA PHE A 64 -1.07 -7.38 -10.84
C PHE A 64 -1.86 -8.41 -10.03
N ALA A 65 -3.18 -8.43 -10.22
CA ALA A 65 -4.07 -9.43 -9.61
C ALA A 65 -3.59 -10.88 -9.83
N GLY A 66 -3.04 -11.18 -11.02
CA GLY A 66 -2.52 -12.51 -11.37
C GLY A 66 -1.30 -12.96 -10.55
N GLU A 67 -0.64 -12.07 -9.81
CA GLU A 67 0.48 -12.41 -8.93
C GLU A 67 0.05 -12.90 -7.53
N GLY A 68 -1.24 -12.79 -7.21
CA GLY A 68 -1.80 -13.09 -5.89
C GLY A 68 -1.41 -12.03 -4.86
N HIS A 69 -2.32 -11.10 -4.56
CA HIS A 69 -2.07 -9.99 -3.64
C HIS A 69 -1.60 -10.44 -2.25
N ASP A 70 -2.18 -11.51 -1.70
CA ASP A 70 -1.78 -12.04 -0.38
C ASP A 70 -0.34 -12.59 -0.40
N ALA A 71 0.02 -13.33 -1.45
CA ALA A 71 1.39 -13.83 -1.62
C ALA A 71 2.40 -12.68 -1.82
N VAL A 72 1.99 -11.60 -2.49
CA VAL A 72 2.83 -10.38 -2.61
C VAL A 72 3.02 -9.73 -1.26
N LEU A 73 1.94 -9.52 -0.49
CA LEU A 73 2.00 -8.92 0.84
C LEU A 73 2.86 -9.76 1.80
N GLN A 74 2.73 -11.09 1.76
CA GLN A 74 3.58 -12.00 2.53
C GLN A 74 5.06 -11.84 2.18
N ARG A 75 5.41 -11.80 0.89
CA ARG A 75 6.80 -11.57 0.46
C ARG A 75 7.34 -10.20 0.89
N LEU A 76 6.50 -9.17 0.91
CA LEU A 76 6.89 -7.86 1.42
C LEU A 76 7.13 -7.92 2.94
N ALA A 77 6.32 -8.69 3.67
CA ALA A 77 6.47 -8.87 5.10
C ALA A 77 7.80 -9.53 5.46
N GLU A 78 8.15 -10.59 4.71
CA GLU A 78 9.41 -11.32 4.87
C GLU A 78 10.64 -10.50 4.49
N ARG A 79 10.55 -9.66 3.45
CA ARG A 79 11.72 -8.97 2.86
C ARG A 79 11.95 -7.54 3.35
N ILE A 80 10.92 -6.88 3.87
CA ILE A 80 10.99 -5.50 4.34
C ILE A 80 10.70 -5.46 5.83
N SER A 81 9.47 -5.82 6.20
CA SER A 81 9.02 -5.80 7.59
C SER A 81 7.62 -6.39 7.71
N PRO A 82 7.31 -7.14 8.78
CA PRO A 82 5.96 -7.63 9.06
C PRO A 82 4.95 -6.51 9.36
N ARG A 83 5.40 -5.27 9.58
CA ARG A 83 4.55 -4.10 9.91
C ARG A 83 3.89 -3.52 8.65
N ILE A 84 3.05 -4.34 8.01
CA ILE A 84 2.30 -3.99 6.81
C ILE A 84 0.86 -3.67 7.17
N LEU A 85 0.36 -2.52 6.71
CA LEU A 85 -1.01 -2.12 6.98
C LEU A 85 -1.68 -1.49 5.75
N ARG A 86 -2.98 -1.73 5.62
CA ARG A 86 -3.81 -1.08 4.61
C ARG A 86 -3.97 0.40 4.96
N ALA A 87 -3.29 1.26 4.22
CA ALA A 87 -3.25 2.70 4.46
C ALA A 87 -3.43 3.48 3.14
N PRO A 88 -4.65 3.49 2.56
CA PRO A 88 -4.88 4.04 1.22
C PRO A 88 -4.47 5.49 1.07
N ALA A 89 -4.68 6.31 2.12
CA ALA A 89 -4.34 7.72 2.13
C ALA A 89 -2.86 8.01 1.82
N ARG A 90 -1.94 7.13 2.25
CA ARG A 90 -0.50 7.26 1.94
C ARG A 90 -0.16 7.05 0.46
N LEU A 91 -1.08 6.48 -0.31
CA LEU A 91 -0.91 6.17 -1.72
C LEU A 91 -1.96 6.88 -2.59
N ASP A 92 -2.67 7.90 -2.08
CA ASP A 92 -3.65 8.67 -2.86
C ASP A 92 -3.00 9.38 -4.04
N ALA A 93 -1.82 9.98 -3.84
CA ALA A 93 -1.08 10.63 -4.92
C ALA A 93 -0.73 9.64 -6.04
N VAL A 94 -0.15 8.49 -5.70
CA VAL A 94 0.21 7.44 -6.67
C VAL A 94 -1.02 6.90 -7.40
N ALA A 95 -2.11 6.65 -6.67
CA ALA A 95 -3.36 6.16 -7.25
C ALA A 95 -3.94 7.16 -8.28
N ARG A 96 -3.90 8.46 -7.96
CA ARG A 96 -4.32 9.53 -8.86
C ARG A 96 -3.46 9.59 -10.12
N GLU A 97 -2.13 9.53 -10.00
CA GLU A 97 -1.27 9.54 -11.19
C GLU A 97 -1.48 8.32 -12.09
N LEU A 98 -1.75 7.15 -11.51
CA LEU A 98 -2.10 5.95 -12.28
C LEU A 98 -3.44 6.12 -13.00
N GLU A 99 -4.45 6.70 -12.35
CA GLU A 99 -5.74 7.00 -12.98
C GLU A 99 -5.57 7.97 -14.17
N GLU A 100 -4.81 9.05 -13.98
CA GLU A 100 -4.47 10.02 -15.04
C GLU A 100 -3.75 9.34 -16.21
N TYR A 101 -2.79 8.45 -15.92
CA TYR A 101 -2.06 7.68 -16.93
C TYR A 101 -2.99 6.76 -17.73
N PHE A 102 -3.86 6.00 -17.06
CA PHE A 102 -4.81 5.12 -17.75
C PHE A 102 -5.86 5.88 -18.55
N ARG A 103 -6.14 7.14 -18.22
CA ARG A 103 -6.97 8.05 -19.03
C ARG A 103 -6.20 8.73 -20.16
N GLY A 104 -4.89 8.50 -20.29
CA GLY A 104 -4.04 9.18 -21.27
C GLY A 104 -3.80 10.67 -20.98
N GLN A 105 -4.11 11.14 -19.77
CA GLN A 105 -3.95 12.53 -19.34
C GLN A 105 -2.54 12.82 -18.79
N ARG A 106 -1.78 11.76 -18.50
CA ARG A 106 -0.43 11.82 -17.97
C ARG A 106 0.48 10.85 -18.72
N THR A 107 1.68 11.30 -19.02
CA THR A 107 2.74 10.51 -19.69
C THR A 107 4.02 10.39 -18.86
N SER A 108 4.12 11.12 -17.73
CA SER A 108 5.26 11.10 -16.81
C SER A 108 4.79 11.03 -15.35
N PHE A 109 5.57 10.38 -14.48
CA PHE A 109 5.23 10.20 -13.06
C PHE A 109 6.16 11.02 -12.17
N ASP A 110 5.60 11.62 -11.11
CA ASP A 110 6.36 12.29 -10.03
C ASP A 110 6.19 11.50 -8.73
N VAL A 111 6.54 10.21 -8.81
CA VAL A 111 6.40 9.26 -7.70
C VAL A 111 7.78 8.84 -7.22
N PRO A 112 8.14 9.08 -5.95
CA PRO A 112 9.39 8.58 -5.40
C PRO A 112 9.36 7.04 -5.41
N LEU A 113 10.43 6.43 -5.91
CA LEU A 113 10.56 4.97 -6.01
C LEU A 113 11.54 4.43 -4.96
N ASP A 114 11.17 3.31 -4.35
CA ASP A 114 12.02 2.62 -3.40
C ASP A 114 12.60 1.34 -4.01
N PHE A 115 13.85 1.43 -4.43
CA PHE A 115 14.56 0.31 -5.05
C PHE A 115 15.12 -0.72 -4.06
N ARG A 116 14.74 -0.73 -2.77
CA ARG A 116 15.31 -1.66 -1.77
C ARG A 116 15.16 -3.15 -2.13
N LEU A 117 14.14 -3.51 -2.91
CA LEU A 117 13.91 -4.89 -3.38
C LEU A 117 14.71 -5.25 -4.64
N ALA A 118 15.29 -4.27 -5.32
CA ALA A 118 16.18 -4.46 -6.46
C ALA A 118 17.63 -4.49 -5.99
N LYS A 119 18.37 -5.52 -6.42
CA LYS A 119 19.80 -5.70 -6.12
C LYS A 119 20.54 -6.03 -7.40
N GLY A 120 21.83 -5.67 -7.43
CA GLY A 120 22.72 -5.90 -8.58
C GLY A 120 22.13 -5.35 -9.88
N PHE A 121 22.25 -6.13 -10.95
CA PHE A 121 21.81 -5.78 -12.30
C PHE A 121 20.37 -5.26 -12.38
N ARG A 122 19.42 -5.83 -11.63
CA ARG A 122 18.03 -5.35 -11.64
C ARG A 122 17.91 -3.90 -11.18
N ARG A 123 18.72 -3.47 -10.20
CA ARG A 123 18.69 -2.08 -9.72
C ARG A 123 19.28 -1.14 -10.77
N GLU A 124 20.37 -1.56 -11.41
CA GLU A 124 21.01 -0.78 -12.47
C GLU A 124 20.05 -0.53 -13.63
N VAL A 125 19.40 -1.59 -14.14
CA VAL A 125 18.37 -1.46 -15.19
C VAL A 125 17.25 -0.53 -14.75
N LEU A 126 16.68 -0.73 -13.56
CA LEU A 126 15.57 0.10 -13.06
C LEU A 126 15.93 1.58 -12.87
N THR A 127 17.21 1.91 -12.69
CA THR A 127 17.67 3.29 -12.56
C THR A 127 17.73 3.99 -13.92
N HIS A 128 17.99 3.27 -15.01
CA HIS A 128 18.11 3.83 -16.36
C HIS A 128 16.82 3.76 -17.19
N LEU A 129 15.90 2.83 -16.88
CA LEU A 129 14.62 2.73 -17.60
C LEU A 129 13.82 4.04 -17.70
N PRO A 130 13.78 4.93 -16.68
CA PRO A 130 13.06 6.20 -16.77
C PRO A 130 13.63 7.18 -17.81
N GLU A 131 14.85 6.97 -18.30
CA GLU A 131 15.52 7.82 -19.30
C GLU A 131 15.09 7.49 -20.74
N ILE A 132 14.34 6.40 -20.93
CA ILE A 132 13.83 5.97 -22.23
C ILE A 132 12.54 6.73 -22.54
N HIS A 133 12.57 7.58 -23.56
CA HIS A 133 11.43 8.37 -24.07
C HIS A 133 11.01 7.92 -25.47
#